data_AF-A0A1I6XAE5-F1
#
_entry.id   AF-A0A1I6XAE5-F1
#
_cell.length_a   1.000
_cell.length_b   1.000
_cell.length_c   1.000
_cell.angle_alpha   90.00
_cell.angle_beta   90.00
_cell.angle_gamma   90.00
#
_symmetry.space_group_name_H-M   'P 1'
#
loop_
_entity.id
_entity.type
_entity.pdbx_description
1 polymer ?
#
loop_
_entity_poly.entity_id
_entity_poly.type
_entity_poly.pdbx_seq_one_letter_code
_entity_poly.pdbx_strand_id
1 'polypeptide(L)'
;MVDAAAVSTENRKKIVMADRAQNLQDTFLNHVRKQKTPLTIFLINGVKLQGVVTWFDNFCVLLRRDGHSQLVYKHAISTIMPNSPIQLFEPAEEEGEKAGG
;
A
#
# COMPACT_ATOMS: atom_id res chain seq x y z
N MET A 1 26.12 -10.51 -31.33
CA MET A 1 24.92 -9.69 -31.56
C MET A 1 23.86 -10.16 -30.58
N VAL A 2 23.63 -9.43 -29.49
CA VAL A 2 22.54 -9.73 -28.56
C VAL A 2 21.22 -9.34 -29.21
N ASP A 3 20.23 -10.22 -29.10
CA ASP A 3 19.00 -10.24 -29.89
C ASP A 3 18.07 -9.05 -29.54
N ALA A 4 17.81 -8.17 -30.50
CA ALA A 4 17.00 -6.95 -30.33
C ALA A 4 15.52 -7.26 -29.96
N ALA A 5 15.04 -8.47 -30.26
CA ALA A 5 13.70 -8.92 -29.89
C ALA A 5 13.52 -9.13 -28.37
N ALA A 6 14.59 -9.52 -27.67
CA ALA A 6 14.55 -9.74 -26.22
C ALA A 6 14.42 -8.42 -25.44
N VAL A 7 15.10 -7.37 -25.90
CA VAL A 7 15.08 -6.03 -25.28
C VAL A 7 13.68 -5.38 -25.38
N SER A 8 12.98 -5.55 -26.52
CA SER A 8 11.62 -5.02 -26.72
C SER A 8 10.56 -5.67 -25.82
N THR A 9 10.75 -6.96 -25.50
CA THR A 9 9.82 -7.74 -24.67
C THR A 9 9.99 -7.43 -23.18
N GLU A 10 11.22 -7.21 -22.74
CA GLU A 10 11.54 -6.80 -21.37
C GLU A 10 11.02 -5.39 -21.05
N ASN A 11 11.16 -4.45 -22.00
CA ASN A 11 10.57 -3.11 -21.86
C ASN A 11 9.04 -3.14 -21.85
N ARG A 12 8.39 -4.02 -22.64
CA ARG A 12 6.94 -4.19 -22.59
C ARG A 12 6.46 -4.76 -21.26
N LYS A 13 7.20 -5.71 -20.66
CA LYS A 13 6.92 -6.22 -19.31
C LYS A 13 7.08 -5.14 -18.24
N LYS A 14 8.12 -4.31 -18.31
CA LYS A 14 8.31 -3.18 -17.38
C LYS A 14 7.18 -2.14 -17.48
N ILE A 15 6.75 -1.79 -18.70
CA ILE A 15 5.64 -0.84 -18.90
C ILE A 15 4.32 -1.41 -18.34
N VAL A 16 4.00 -2.69 -18.57
CA VAL A 16 2.79 -3.33 -18.00
C VAL A 16 2.87 -3.49 -16.48
N MET A 17 4.07 -3.66 -15.91
CA MET A 17 4.30 -3.69 -14.45
C MET A 17 4.16 -2.29 -13.81
N ALA A 18 4.60 -1.23 -14.51
CA ALA A 18 4.48 0.15 -14.06
C ALA A 18 3.05 0.70 -14.19
N ASP A 19 2.31 0.27 -15.22
CA ASP A 19 0.91 0.66 -15.48
C ASP A 19 -0.09 -0.09 -14.56
N ARG A 20 0.34 -1.21 -13.97
CA ARG A 20 -0.19 -1.73 -12.70
C ARG A 20 0.37 -0.93 -11.52
N ALA A 21 0.26 0.39 -11.57
CA ALA A 21 0.42 1.26 -10.41
C ALA A 21 -0.38 0.63 -9.26
N GLN A 22 0.35 0.02 -8.34
CA GLN A 22 -0.16 -0.95 -7.38
C GLN A 22 -1.29 -0.28 -6.59
N ASN A 23 -2.56 -0.68 -6.80
CA ASN A 23 -3.76 -0.01 -6.25
C ASN A 23 -3.46 0.53 -4.84
N LEU A 24 -3.41 1.85 -4.69
CA LEU A 24 -2.92 2.52 -3.48
C LEU A 24 -3.60 1.96 -2.22
N GLN A 25 -4.91 1.71 -2.30
CA GLN A 25 -5.69 1.17 -1.19
C GLN A 25 -5.23 -0.24 -0.81
N ASP A 26 -5.13 -1.14 -1.78
CA ASP A 26 -4.71 -2.51 -1.53
C ASP A 26 -3.24 -2.59 -1.09
N THR A 27 -2.37 -1.76 -1.68
CA THR A 27 -0.96 -1.64 -1.32
C THR A 27 -0.82 -1.18 0.13
N PHE A 28 -1.52 -0.11 0.51
CA PHE A 28 -1.54 0.41 1.87
C PHE A 28 -2.09 -0.63 2.86
N LEU A 29 -3.28 -1.18 2.61
CA LEU A 29 -3.94 -2.14 3.53
C LEU A 29 -3.14 -3.43 3.66
N ASN A 30 -2.52 -3.91 2.57
CA ASN A 30 -1.63 -5.07 2.64
C ASN A 30 -0.37 -4.77 3.44
N HIS A 31 0.23 -3.60 3.27
CA HIS A 31 1.44 -3.20 3.99
C HIS A 31 1.20 -3.19 5.50
N VAL A 32 0.20 -2.43 5.97
CA VAL A 32 -0.11 -2.32 7.41
C VAL A 32 -0.57 -3.65 8.02
N ARG A 33 -1.26 -4.51 7.24
CA ARG A 33 -1.65 -5.86 7.66
C ARG A 33 -0.43 -6.76 7.87
N LYS A 34 0.46 -6.83 6.88
CA LYS A 34 1.64 -7.71 6.92
C LYS A 34 2.58 -7.31 8.06
N GLN A 35 2.81 -6.01 8.24
CA GLN A 35 3.67 -5.49 9.31
C GLN A 35 2.99 -5.45 10.67
N LYS A 36 1.69 -5.76 10.76
CA LYS A 36 0.88 -5.62 11.97
C LYS A 36 0.99 -4.22 12.58
N THR A 37 1.06 -3.20 11.73
CA THR A 37 1.27 -1.80 12.13
C THR A 37 0.10 -1.34 12.99
N PRO A 38 0.32 -0.91 14.24
CA PRO A 38 -0.70 -0.26 15.04
C PRO A 38 -1.19 1.00 14.33
N LEU A 39 -2.51 1.17 14.24
CA LEU A 39 -3.11 2.31 13.55
C LEU A 39 -4.38 2.79 14.23
N THR A 40 -4.82 3.98 13.84
CA THR A 40 -6.11 4.57 14.20
C THR A 40 -6.98 4.72 12.96
N ILE A 41 -8.18 4.17 12.99
CA ILE A 41 -9.24 4.40 12.00
C ILE A 41 -10.17 5.47 12.54
N PHE A 42 -10.35 6.54 11.79
CA PHE A 42 -11.33 7.58 12.07
C PHE A 42 -12.58 7.28 11.26
N LEU A 43 -13.73 7.30 11.93
CA LEU A 43 -15.03 7.15 11.29
C LEU A 43 -15.60 8.53 10.91
N ILE A 44 -16.49 8.55 9.93
CA ILE A 44 -17.17 9.78 9.46
C ILE A 44 -17.98 10.48 10.57
N ASN A 45 -18.42 9.73 11.59
CA ASN A 45 -19.14 10.27 12.74
C ASN A 45 -18.22 10.79 13.86
N GLY A 46 -16.90 10.76 13.65
CA GLY A 46 -15.90 11.23 14.62
C GLY A 46 -15.42 10.18 15.63
N VAL A 47 -15.99 8.97 15.65
CA VAL A 47 -15.48 7.88 16.49
C VAL A 47 -14.10 7.43 16.00
N LYS A 48 -13.18 7.18 16.94
CA LYS A 48 -11.85 6.62 16.66
C LYS A 48 -11.77 5.16 17.11
N LEU A 49 -11.28 4.30 16.22
CA LEU A 49 -11.00 2.90 16.49
C LEU A 49 -9.50 2.71 16.41
N GLN A 50 -8.92 1.95 17.34
CA GLN A 50 -7.49 1.65 17.31
C GLN A 50 -7.29 0.14 17.27
N GLY A 51 -6.21 -0.29 16.63
CA GLY A 51 -5.87 -1.70 16.55
C GLY A 51 -4.94 -1.98 15.38
N VAL A 52 -4.99 -3.22 14.91
CA VAL A 52 -4.22 -3.71 13.77
C VAL A 52 -5.18 -4.32 12.75
N VAL A 53 -4.96 -4.03 11.47
CA VAL A 53 -5.70 -4.67 10.38
C VAL A 53 -5.24 -6.11 10.22
N THR A 54 -6.14 -7.07 10.38
CA THR A 54 -5.83 -8.49 10.18
C THR A 54 -6.31 -9.00 8.83
N TRP A 55 -7.37 -8.39 8.27
CA TRP A 55 -7.91 -8.75 6.97
C TRP A 55 -8.69 -7.57 6.37
N PHE A 56 -8.96 -7.61 5.08
CA PHE A 56 -9.79 -6.66 4.35
C PHE A 56 -10.28 -7.31 3.05
N ASP A 57 -11.37 -6.80 2.53
CA ASP A 57 -11.90 -7.07 1.19
C ASP A 57 -12.25 -5.74 0.50
N ASN A 58 -13.08 -5.78 -0.54
CA ASN A 58 -13.47 -4.57 -1.27
C ASN A 58 -14.26 -3.56 -0.42
N PHE A 59 -15.03 -3.99 0.58
CA PHE A 59 -15.99 -3.16 1.32
C PHE A 59 -15.71 -3.04 2.81
N CYS A 60 -14.91 -3.93 3.38
CA CYS A 60 -14.72 -4.08 4.81
C CYS A 60 -13.23 -4.22 5.19
N VAL A 61 -12.94 -3.87 6.44
CA VAL A 61 -11.66 -4.07 7.10
C VAL A 61 -11.91 -4.77 8.43
N LEU A 62 -11.17 -5.84 8.71
CA LEU A 62 -11.20 -6.53 10.00
C LEU A 62 -10.10 -5.94 10.89
N LEU A 63 -10.51 -5.25 11.95
CA LEU A 63 -9.64 -4.61 12.91
C LEU A 63 -9.59 -5.45 14.19
N ARG A 64 -8.39 -5.71 14.72
CA ARG A 64 -8.19 -6.44 15.97
C ARG A 64 -7.55 -5.57 17.03
N ARG A 65 -8.06 -5.64 18.26
CA ARG A 65 -7.50 -5.00 19.45
C ARG A 65 -7.82 -5.86 20.68
N ASP A 66 -6.82 -6.07 21.54
CA ASP A 66 -6.98 -6.77 22.83
C ASP A 66 -7.68 -8.13 22.72
N GLY A 67 -7.34 -8.90 21.68
CA GLY A 67 -7.92 -10.22 21.40
C GLY A 67 -9.25 -10.18 20.65
N HIS A 68 -9.99 -9.06 20.69
CA HIS A 68 -11.26 -8.88 20.01
C HIS A 68 -11.08 -8.44 18.55
N SER A 69 -11.95 -8.96 17.67
CA SER A 69 -12.01 -8.59 16.26
C SER A 69 -13.34 -7.91 15.96
N GLN A 70 -13.29 -6.82 15.20
CA GLN A 70 -14.46 -6.09 14.73
C GLN A 70 -14.38 -5.85 13.22
N LEU A 71 -15.50 -6.05 12.54
CA LEU A 71 -15.64 -5.74 11.12
C LEU A 71 -16.03 -4.26 10.98
N VAL A 72 -15.27 -3.53 10.17
CA VAL A 72 -15.49 -2.10 9.91
C VAL A 72 -15.80 -1.92 8.43
N TYR A 73 -16.97 -1.36 8.11
CA TYR A 73 -17.33 -1.04 6.73
C TYR A 73 -16.59 0.21 6.26
N LYS A 74 -16.01 0.16 5.05
CA LYS A 74 -15.21 1.24 4.46
C LYS A 74 -16.02 2.53 4.24
N HIS A 75 -17.32 2.44 3.95
CA HIS A 75 -18.17 3.63 3.78
C HIS A 75 -18.30 4.46 5.07
N ALA A 76 -18.03 3.87 6.24
CA ALA A 76 -18.05 4.57 7.51
C ALA A 76 -16.68 5.14 7.90
N ILE A 77 -15.60 4.79 7.17
CA ILE A 77 -14.24 5.23 7.45
C ILE A 77 -13.98 6.55 6.74
N SER A 78 -13.52 7.56 7.48
CA SER A 78 -13.02 8.81 6.91
C SER A 78 -11.52 8.77 6.65
N THR A 79 -10.72 8.18 7.56
CA THR A 79 -9.26 8.18 7.45
C THR A 79 -8.63 7.00 8.19
N ILE A 80 -7.51 6.48 7.70
CA ILE A 80 -6.69 5.47 8.37
C ILE A 80 -5.29 6.05 8.59
N MET A 81 -4.86 6.14 9.85
CA MET A 81 -3.59 6.75 10.25
C MET A 81 -2.71 5.70 10.95
N PRO A 82 -1.61 5.25 10.31
CA PRO A 82 -0.59 4.44 10.97
C PRO A 82 0.07 5.21 12.12
N ASN A 83 0.40 4.53 13.22
CA ASN A 83 1.08 5.16 14.36
C ASN A 83 2.59 5.37 14.13
N SER A 84 3.13 4.86 13.03
CA SER A 84 4.52 5.03 12.62
C SER A 84 4.57 5.34 11.11
N PRO A 85 5.59 6.07 10.63
CA PRO A 85 5.81 6.25 9.20
C PRO A 85 5.85 4.91 8.46
N ILE A 86 5.27 4.86 7.27
CA ILE A 86 5.27 3.68 6.41
C ILE A 86 5.91 4.04 5.06
N GLN A 87 6.78 3.16 4.56
CA GLN A 87 7.38 3.28 3.23
C GLN A 87 6.61 2.36 2.28
N LEU A 88 5.76 2.95 1.43
CA LEU A 88 4.92 2.19 0.50
C LEU A 88 5.58 1.96 -0.86
N PHE A 89 6.45 2.87 -1.27
CA PHE A 89 7.13 2.84 -2.55
C PHE A 89 8.63 3.11 -2.32
N GLU A 90 9.47 2.44 -3.10
CA GLU A 90 10.90 2.77 -3.13
C GLU A 90 11.05 4.17 -3.72
N PRO A 91 11.91 5.03 -3.14
CA PRO A 91 12.25 6.29 -3.79
C PRO A 91 12.86 5.98 -5.16
N ALA A 92 12.37 6.62 -6.21
CA ALA A 92 12.97 6.50 -7.53
C ALA A 92 14.45 6.89 -7.40
N GLU A 93 15.36 6.02 -7.82
CA GLU A 93 16.78 6.33 -7.88
C GLU A 93 16.92 7.58 -8.76
N GLU A 94 17.39 8.69 -8.18
CA GLU A 94 17.80 9.85 -8.96
C GLU A 94 18.90 9.38 -9.92
N GLU A 95 18.60 9.36 -11.22
CA GLU A 95 19.60 9.07 -12.26
C GLU A 95 20.70 10.12 -12.11
N GLY A 96 21.79 9.70 -11.45
CA GLY A 96 22.93 10.54 -11.15
C GLY A 96 23.46 11.16 -12.44
N GLU A 97 23.52 12.48 -12.43
CA GLU A 97 24.21 13.32 -13.38
C GLU A 97 25.72 12.96 -13.36
N LYS A 98 26.08 11.88 -14.05
CA LYS A 98 27.44 11.68 -14.55
C LYS A 98 27.55 12.35 -15.92
N ALA A 99 27.46 13.68 -15.91
CA ALA A 99 28.05 14.46 -16.98
C ALA A 99 29.57 14.47 -16.76
N GLY A 100 30.26 13.62 -17.50
CA GLY A 100 31.70 13.75 -17.70
C GLY A 100 32.02 15.00 -18.50
N GLY A 101 33.12 15.65 -18.16
CA GLY A 101 33.69 16.83 -18.82
C GLY A 101 34.80 17.43 -17.98
#